data_AF-A0A5M8FJ68-F1
#
_entry.id   AF-A0A5M8FJ68-F1
#
_cell.length_a   1.000
_cell.length_b   1.000
_cell.length_c   1.000
_cell.angle_alpha   90.00
_cell.angle_beta   90.00
_cell.angle_gamma   90.00
#
_symmetry.space_group_name_H-M   'P 1'
#
loop_
_entity.id
_entity.type
_entity.pdbx_description
1 polymer ?
#
loop_
_entity_poly.entity_id
_entity_poly.type
_entity_poly.pdbx_seq_one_letter_code
_entity_poly.pdbx_strand_id
1 'polypeptide(L)'
;MLSSDVVRARINKQLKADASEVLEAMGLTMSDAIRLFLPRIARDKALPFEIKVPNAETRQAIDALEQGRGKRFTRVQALMDDLNAEV
;
A
#
# COMPACT_ATOMS: atom_id res chain seq x y z
N MET A 1 -6.88 24.50 17.10
CA MET A 1 -7.55 24.64 15.78
C MET A 1 -7.60 23.26 15.14
N LEU A 2 -8.76 22.82 14.67
CA LEU A 2 -8.82 21.63 13.80
C LEU A 2 -8.21 22.05 12.45
N SER A 3 -7.02 21.54 12.14
CA SER A 3 -6.40 21.74 10.82
C SER A 3 -7.11 20.82 9.83
N SER A 4 -7.71 21.40 8.79
CA SER A 4 -8.39 20.63 7.74
C SER A 4 -7.62 20.76 6.43
N ASP A 5 -7.21 19.63 5.86
CA ASP A 5 -6.58 19.56 4.54
C ASP A 5 -7.55 19.01 3.49
N VAL A 6 -7.31 19.36 2.22
CA VAL A 6 -8.17 18.95 1.10
C VAL A 6 -7.49 17.87 0.27
N VAL A 7 -8.14 16.72 0.16
CA VAL A 7 -7.73 15.64 -0.76
C VAL A 7 -8.33 15.89 -2.15
N ARG A 8 -7.48 16.04 -3.17
CA ARG A 8 -7.89 16.14 -4.58
C ARG A 8 -7.22 15.03 -5.37
N ALA A 9 -8.02 14.25 -6.09
CA ALA A 9 -7.52 13.19 -6.98
C ALA A 9 -8.21 13.30 -8.35
N ARG A 10 -7.43 13.14 -9.41
CA ARG A 10 -7.97 13.03 -10.78
C ARG A 10 -8.44 11.60 -10.99
N ILE A 11 -9.70 11.45 -11.40
CA ILE A 11 -10.31 10.15 -11.71
C ILE A 11 -11.05 10.22 -13.04
N ASN A 12 -11.26 9.07 -13.66
CA ASN A 12 -12.10 8.95 -14.85
C ASN A 12 -13.55 9.35 -14.51
N LYS A 13 -14.24 10.05 -15.43
CA LYS A 13 -15.62 10.52 -15.23
C LYS A 13 -16.60 9.36 -15.01
N GLN A 14 -16.46 8.26 -15.76
CA GLN A 14 -17.32 7.09 -15.61
C GLN A 14 -17.10 6.43 -14.25
N LEU A 15 -15.83 6.22 -13.88
CA LEU A 15 -15.48 5.68 -12.56
C LEU A 15 -16.07 6.50 -11.41
N LYS A 16 -16.07 7.84 -11.54
CA LYS A 16 -16.70 8.72 -10.55
C LYS A 16 -18.20 8.46 -10.45
N ALA A 17 -18.89 8.36 -11.58
CA ALA A 17 -20.33 8.15 -11.62
C ALA A 17 -20.71 6.80 -11.00
N ASP A 18 -20.06 5.73 -11.43
CA ASP A 18 -20.32 4.37 -10.95
C ASP A 18 -20.09 4.27 -9.43
N ALA A 19 -18.97 4.80 -8.95
CA ALA A 19 -18.65 4.78 -7.52
C ALA A 19 -19.62 5.64 -6.70
N SER A 20 -20.06 6.79 -7.23
CA SER A 20 -21.06 7.64 -6.58
C SER A 20 -22.40 6.94 -6.43
N GLU A 21 -22.89 6.27 -7.47
CA GLU A 21 -24.16 5.53 -7.43
C GLU A 21 -24.14 4.42 -6.38
N VAL A 22 -23.06 3.63 -6.34
CA VAL A 22 -22.90 2.55 -5.35
C VAL A 22 -22.82 3.10 -3.93
N LEU A 23 -22.09 4.19 -3.70
CA LEU A 23 -21.97 4.80 -2.37
C LEU A 23 -23.29 5.43 -1.91
N GLU A 24 -24.03 6.08 -2.81
CA GLU A 24 -25.34 6.66 -2.50
C GLU A 24 -26.36 5.57 -2.13
N ALA A 25 -26.33 4.42 -2.81
CA ALA A 25 -27.14 3.26 -2.42
C ALA A 25 -26.80 2.73 -1.01
N MET A 26 -25.58 2.98 -0.52
CA MET A 26 -25.16 2.68 0.85
C MET A 26 -25.42 3.83 1.84
N GLY A 27 -25.98 4.96 1.39
CA GLY A 27 -26.20 6.16 2.19
C GLY A 27 -24.92 6.95 2.50
N LEU A 28 -23.88 6.80 1.69
CA LEU A 28 -22.56 7.43 1.87
C LEU A 28 -22.26 8.40 0.73
N THR A 29 -21.56 9.49 1.04
CA THR A 29 -20.96 10.34 0.01
C THR A 29 -19.55 9.87 -0.33
N MET A 30 -19.02 10.33 -1.48
CA MET A 30 -17.61 10.12 -1.85
C MET A 30 -16.65 10.60 -0.75
N SER A 31 -16.98 11.72 -0.10
CA SER A 31 -16.16 12.27 0.97
C SER A 31 -16.17 11.37 2.21
N ASP A 32 -17.30 10.73 2.51
CA ASP A 32 -17.41 9.82 3.65
C ASP A 32 -16.59 8.55 3.42
N ALA A 33 -16.64 8.00 2.21
CA ALA A 33 -15.80 6.88 1.82
C ALA A 33 -14.30 7.19 1.99
N ILE A 34 -13.84 8.36 1.52
CA ILE A 34 -12.44 8.79 1.68
C ILE A 34 -12.08 8.96 3.17
N ARG A 35 -12.96 9.57 3.96
CA ARG A 35 -12.75 9.77 5.41
C ARG A 35 -12.73 8.46 6.20
N LEU A 36 -13.41 7.41 5.73
CA LEU A 36 -13.34 6.07 6.34
C LEU A 36 -12.09 5.31 5.89
N PHE A 37 -11.68 5.50 4.64
CA PHE A 37 -10.55 4.81 4.04
C PHE A 37 -9.20 5.23 4.62
N LEU A 38 -8.93 6.54 4.71
CA LEU A 38 -7.62 7.06 5.13
C LEU A 38 -7.22 6.66 6.57
N PRO A 39 -8.11 6.74 7.57
CA PRO A 39 -7.80 6.27 8.92
C PRO A 39 -7.55 4.75 8.98
N ARG A 40 -8.27 3.97 8.17
CA ARG A 40 -8.06 2.52 8.11
C ARG A 40 -6.64 2.19 7.64
N ILE A 41 -6.16 2.86 6.60
CA ILE A 41 -4.78 2.73 6.12
C ILE A 41 -3.78 3.17 7.20
N ALA A 42 -4.01 4.34 7.79
CA ALA A 42 -3.09 4.91 8.78
C ALA A 42 -2.92 4.00 10.00
N ARG A 43 -4.01 3.35 10.44
CA ARG A 43 -4.04 2.45 11.59
C ARG A 43 -3.46 1.07 11.27
N ASP A 44 -3.93 0.45 10.19
CA ASP A 44 -3.61 -0.94 9.89
C ASP A 44 -2.28 -1.10 9.12
N LYS A 45 -1.69 0.02 8.65
CA LYS A 45 -0.47 0.03 7.81
C LYS A 45 -0.59 -0.85 6.56
N ALA A 46 -1.81 -1.06 6.10
CA ALA A 46 -2.16 -1.88 4.96
C ALA A 46 -3.35 -1.27 4.22
N LEU A 47 -3.47 -1.58 2.93
CA LEU A 47 -4.70 -1.30 2.20
C LEU A 47 -5.80 -2.26 2.67
N PRO A 48 -7.07 -1.82 2.72
CA PRO A 48 -8.20 -2.66 3.12
C PRO A 48 -8.61 -3.68 2.04
N PHE A 49 -7.76 -3.90 1.04
CA PHE A 49 -7.88 -4.90 -0.01
C PHE A 49 -6.49 -5.48 -0.29
N GLU A 50 -6.46 -6.74 -0.73
CA GLU A 50 -5.21 -7.42 -1.05
C GLU A 50 -4.51 -6.77 -2.25
N ILE A 51 -3.26 -6.36 -2.06
CA ILE A 51 -2.40 -5.95 -3.16
C ILE A 51 -1.71 -7.21 -3.70
N LYS A 52 -2.25 -7.75 -4.80
CA LYS A 52 -1.75 -9.00 -5.39
C LYS A 52 -0.44 -8.86 -6.17
N VAL A 53 -0.07 -7.63 -6.54
CA VAL A 53 1.11 -7.38 -7.39
C VAL A 53 2.16 -6.64 -6.58
N PRO A 54 3.34 -7.26 -6.33
CA PRO A 54 4.44 -6.58 -5.66
C PRO A 54 4.87 -5.34 -6.43
N ASN A 55 5.38 -4.31 -5.74
CA ASN A 55 5.87 -3.11 -6.41
C ASN A 55 7.14 -3.41 -7.26
N ALA A 56 7.60 -2.44 -8.05
CA ALA A 56 8.73 -2.67 -8.95
C ALA A 56 10.02 -3.08 -8.23
N GLU A 57 10.31 -2.48 -7.08
CA GLU A 57 11.48 -2.77 -6.26
C GLU A 57 11.41 -4.20 -5.67
N THR A 58 10.27 -4.57 -5.10
CA THR A 58 10.04 -5.92 -4.58
C THR A 58 10.16 -6.97 -5.68
N ARG A 59 9.64 -6.69 -6.89
CA ARG A 59 9.82 -7.59 -8.04
C ARG A 59 11.29 -7.78 -8.40
N GLN A 60 12.06 -6.70 -8.50
CA GLN A 60 13.49 -6.77 -8.79
C GLN A 60 14.25 -7.57 -7.73
N ALA A 61 13.90 -7.39 -6.45
CA ALA A 61 14.49 -8.17 -5.37
C ALA A 61 14.17 -9.67 -5.49
N ILE A 62 12.92 -10.03 -5.81
CA ILE A 62 12.51 -11.42 -6.05
C ILE A 62 13.27 -12.01 -7.23
N ASP A 63 13.31 -11.32 -8.38
CA ASP A 63 14.02 -11.76 -9.58
C ASP A 63 15.52 -11.98 -9.31
N ALA A 64 16.14 -11.12 -8.52
CA ALA A 64 17.55 -11.26 -8.12
C ALA A 64 17.78 -12.51 -7.27
N LEU A 65 16.87 -12.83 -6.35
CA LEU A 65 16.94 -14.05 -5.55
C LEU A 65 16.75 -15.31 -6.41
N GLU A 66 15.76 -15.31 -7.30
CA GLU A 66 15.49 -16.43 -8.23
C GLU A 66 16.66 -16.68 -9.18
N GLN A 67 17.35 -15.62 -9.63
CA GLN A 67 18.55 -15.70 -10.46
C GLN A 67 19.81 -16.05 -9.67
N GLY A 68 19.69 -16.38 -8.37
CA GLY A 68 20.80 -16.79 -7.53
C GLY A 68 21.75 -15.66 -7.13
N ARG A 69 21.38 -14.39 -7.35
CA ARG A 69 22.17 -13.21 -6.97
C ARG A 69 21.96 -12.77 -5.51
N GLY A 70 21.17 -13.53 -4.74
CA GLY A 70 21.01 -13.33 -3.31
C GLY A 70 22.24 -13.73 -2.50
N LYS A 71 22.57 -12.96 -1.45
CA LYS A 71 23.56 -13.39 -0.45
C LYS A 71 23.08 -14.68 0.23
N ARG A 72 23.96 -15.66 0.37
CA ARG A 72 23.69 -16.93 1.05
C ARG A 72 24.56 -17.04 2.28
N PHE A 73 23.99 -17.50 3.38
CA PHE A 73 24.69 -17.68 4.64
C PHE A 73 24.50 -19.12 5.13
N THR A 74 25.55 -19.69 5.72
CA THR A 74 25.54 -21.07 6.25
C THR A 74 25.15 -21.13 7.73
N ARG A 75 25.08 -19.97 8.42
CA ARG A 75 24.72 -19.86 9.84
C ARG A 75 23.88 -18.61 10.08
N VAL A 76 22.89 -18.72 10.97
CA VAL A 76 21.99 -17.60 11.34
C VAL A 76 22.78 -16.41 11.87
N GLN A 77 23.82 -16.64 12.68
CA GLN A 77 24.66 -15.56 13.21
C GLN A 77 25.26 -14.69 12.09
N ALA A 78 25.81 -15.31 11.02
CA ALA A 78 26.41 -14.56 9.92
C ALA A 78 25.40 -13.75 9.11
N LEU A 79 24.15 -14.23 9.00
CA LEU A 79 23.05 -13.47 8.41
C LEU A 79 22.71 -12.25 9.26
N MET A 80 22.58 -12.44 10.58
CA MET A 80 22.23 -11.35 11.51
C MET A 80 23.35 -10.30 11.60
N ASP A 81 24.61 -10.72 11.53
CA ASP A 81 25.77 -9.83 11.51
C ASP A 81 25.74 -8.94 10.23
N ASP A 82 25.39 -9.50 9.06
CA ASP A 82 25.28 -8.74 7.79
C ASP A 82 24.06 -7.80 7.77
N LEU A 83 22.93 -8.20 8.37
CA LEU A 83 21.71 -7.37 8.44
C LEU A 83 21.81 -6.20 9.41
N ASN A 84 22.54 -6.38 10.53
CA ASN A 84 22.74 -5.36 11.55
C ASN A 84 23.97 -4.48 11.30
N ALA A 85 24.79 -4.81 10.30
CA ALA A 85 25.81 -3.89 9.81
C ALA A 85 25.07 -2.68 9.20
N GLU A 86 25.15 -1.52 9.85
CA GLU A 86 24.54 -0.28 9.35
C GLU A 86 24.99 0.00 7.91
N VAL A 87 24.02 0.37 7.05
CA VAL A 87 24.22 0.83 5.67
C VAL A 87 24.41 2.34 5.66
#